data_AF-A0A173TTC3-F1
#
_entry.id   AF-A0A173TTC3-F1
#
_cell.length_a   1.000
_cell.length_b   1.000
_cell.length_c   1.000
_cell.angle_alpha   90.00
_cell.angle_beta   90.00
_cell.angle_gamma   90.00
#
_symmetry.space_group_name_H-M   'P 1'
#
loop_
_entity.id
_entity.type
_entity.pdbx_description
1 polymer ?
#
loop_
_entity_poly.entity_id
_entity_poly.type
_entity_poly.pdbx_seq_one_letter_code
_entity_poly.pdbx_strand_id
1 'polypeptide(L)'
;MYFDSEPLNKSFESAFSGTRIIDFKVNEKRNIPEFIRTENIVTNATWAVFDTIHFLAMMPSSYNLTPLCEENMTCRELERKLWDDYLGTPIDFSKRHILAYHWKKKCKEKKIDAFSCLVKVDYSKTKRLTIIAYALSVVALGIFSSLIANQIQVMNIIYQALVPTLMIIVAILLGLKK
;
A
#
# COMPACT_ATOMS: atom_id res chain seq x y z
N MET A 1 -17.64 -6.15 -2.96
CA MET A 1 -17.41 -4.82 -2.34
C MET A 1 -15.89 -4.65 -2.26
N TYR A 2 -15.33 -3.48 -2.59
CA TYR A 2 -13.89 -3.24 -2.43
C TYR A 2 -13.66 -2.26 -1.29
N PHE A 3 -12.58 -2.45 -0.54
CA PHE A 3 -12.18 -1.60 0.57
C PHE A 3 -10.77 -1.10 0.32
N ASP A 4 -10.60 0.21 0.27
CA ASP A 4 -9.26 0.81 0.28
C ASP A 4 -8.83 0.94 1.75
N SER A 5 -7.76 0.24 2.13
CA SER A 5 -7.17 0.32 3.46
C SER A 5 -5.81 1.02 3.36
N GLU A 6 -5.65 2.12 4.06
CA GLU A 6 -4.38 2.84 4.14
C GLU A 6 -3.57 2.38 5.37
N PRO A 7 -2.26 2.15 5.26
CA PRO A 7 -1.43 1.80 6.40
C PRO A 7 -1.40 2.94 7.44
N LEU A 8 -1.24 2.58 8.72
CA LEU A 8 -1.36 3.50 9.87
C LEU A 8 -0.38 4.70 9.77
N ASN A 9 0.78 4.50 9.14
CA ASN A 9 1.77 5.55 8.88
C ASN A 9 1.38 6.39 7.66
N LYS A 10 0.36 7.24 7.84
CA LYS A 10 -0.16 8.16 6.83
C LYS A 10 0.92 9.04 6.19
N SER A 11 1.94 9.41 6.98
CA SER A 11 2.94 10.41 6.60
C SER A 11 4.18 9.87 5.88
N PHE A 12 4.30 8.57 5.60
CA PHE A 12 5.46 8.02 4.88
C PHE A 12 5.05 6.93 3.89
N GLU A 13 4.51 5.82 4.38
CA GLU A 13 4.19 4.67 3.53
C GLU A 13 2.91 4.90 2.73
N SER A 14 1.86 5.39 3.38
CA SER A 14 0.56 5.64 2.72
C SER A 14 0.63 6.73 1.64
N ALA A 15 1.68 7.56 1.63
CA ALA A 15 1.85 8.62 0.66
C ALA A 15 2.32 8.09 -0.71
N PHE A 16 2.94 6.91 -0.76
CA PHE A 16 3.51 6.31 -1.97
C PHE A 16 2.89 4.97 -2.35
N SER A 17 2.17 4.32 -1.43
CA SER A 17 1.49 3.05 -1.68
C SER A 17 0.11 3.01 -1.05
N GLY A 18 -0.73 2.08 -1.52
CA GLY A 18 -2.01 1.75 -0.93
C GLY A 18 -2.34 0.29 -1.12
N THR A 19 -3.26 -0.18 -0.29
CA THR A 19 -3.82 -1.52 -0.39
C THR A 19 -5.31 -1.43 -0.69
N ARG A 20 -5.76 -2.24 -1.63
CA ARG A 20 -7.17 -2.47 -1.95
C ARG A 20 -7.51 -3.92 -1.68
N ILE A 21 -8.57 -4.15 -0.94
CA ILE A 21 -9.12 -5.49 -0.68
C ILE A 21 -10.35 -5.68 -1.54
N ILE A 22 -10.39 -6.75 -2.33
CA ILE A 22 -11.54 -7.17 -3.12
C ILE A 22 -12.10 -8.42 -2.47
N ASP A 23 -13.32 -8.32 -1.95
CA ASP A 23 -14.04 -9.45 -1.36
C ASP A 23 -15.21 -9.82 -2.28
N PHE A 24 -15.05 -10.93 -3.01
CA PHE A 24 -16.07 -11.47 -3.91
C PHE A 24 -16.71 -12.71 -3.28
N LYS A 25 -18.03 -12.64 -3.07
CA LYS A 25 -18.81 -13.68 -2.40
C LYS A 25 -20.10 -13.95 -3.14
N VAL A 26 -20.43 -15.23 -3.28
CA VAL A 26 -21.68 -15.73 -3.86
C VAL A 26 -22.30 -16.70 -2.87
N ASN A 27 -23.59 -16.49 -2.56
CA ASN A 27 -24.39 -17.33 -1.64
C ASN A 27 -23.78 -17.52 -0.23
N GLU A 28 -22.98 -16.57 0.23
CA GLU A 28 -22.45 -16.61 1.60
C GLU A 28 -23.58 -16.29 2.59
N LYS A 29 -24.19 -17.34 3.18
CA LYS A 29 -25.40 -17.23 4.01
C LYS A 29 -25.23 -16.24 5.18
N ARG A 30 -24.02 -16.11 5.71
CA ARG A 30 -23.70 -15.19 6.82
C ARG A 30 -23.84 -13.71 6.42
N ASN A 31 -23.75 -13.42 5.13
CA ASN A 31 -23.87 -12.06 4.59
C ASN A 31 -25.31 -11.72 4.16
N ILE A 32 -26.23 -12.68 4.20
CA ILE A 32 -27.62 -12.49 3.78
C ILE A 32 -28.46 -12.07 4.98
N PRO A 33 -29.27 -10.99 4.87
CA PRO A 33 -30.16 -10.56 5.95
C PRO A 33 -31.06 -11.68 6.46
N GLU A 34 -31.30 -11.68 7.77
CA GLU A 34 -32.08 -12.73 8.43
C GLU A 34 -33.49 -12.87 7.86
N PHE A 35 -34.16 -11.76 7.53
CA PHE A 35 -35.51 -11.81 6.96
C PHE A 35 -35.56 -12.59 5.62
N ILE A 36 -34.58 -12.41 4.73
CA ILE A 36 -34.47 -13.16 3.46
C ILE A 36 -34.20 -14.64 3.70
N ARG A 37 -33.39 -14.95 4.73
CA ARG A 37 -33.11 -16.35 5.11
C ARG A 37 -34.36 -17.02 5.66
N THR A 38 -35.10 -16.35 6.52
CA THR A 38 -36.36 -16.83 7.10
C THR A 38 -37.43 -16.98 6.03
N GLU A 39 -37.56 -16.02 5.12
CA GLU A 39 -38.46 -16.10 3.98
C GLU A 39 -38.15 -17.32 3.11
N ASN A 40 -36.88 -17.54 2.73
CA ASN A 40 -36.48 -18.74 1.97
C ASN A 40 -36.87 -20.05 2.65
N ILE A 41 -36.79 -20.11 3.99
CA ILE A 41 -37.18 -21.30 4.77
C ILE A 41 -38.71 -21.48 4.72
N VAL A 42 -39.47 -20.40 4.91
CA VAL A 42 -40.95 -20.43 4.89
C VAL A 42 -41.49 -20.77 3.51
N THR A 43 -40.90 -20.21 2.45
CA THR A 43 -41.32 -20.44 1.06
C THR A 43 -40.71 -21.69 0.43
N ASN A 44 -39.85 -22.41 1.17
CA ASN A 44 -39.11 -23.58 0.70
C ASN A 44 -38.34 -23.31 -0.60
N ALA A 45 -37.82 -22.09 -0.74
CA ALA A 45 -37.11 -21.65 -1.93
C ALA A 45 -35.69 -22.25 -1.99
N THR A 46 -35.25 -22.57 -3.21
CA THR A 46 -33.94 -23.21 -3.44
C THR A 46 -32.88 -22.16 -3.77
N TRP A 47 -31.70 -22.31 -3.16
CA TRP A 47 -30.56 -21.46 -3.48
C TRP A 47 -30.04 -21.78 -4.89
N ALA A 48 -29.60 -20.74 -5.60
CA ALA A 48 -28.90 -20.93 -6.86
C ALA A 48 -27.65 -21.79 -6.63
N VAL A 49 -27.47 -22.81 -7.45
CA VAL A 49 -26.32 -23.72 -7.38
C VAL A 49 -25.58 -23.70 -8.70
N PHE A 50 -24.25 -23.73 -8.64
CA PHE A 50 -23.40 -23.52 -9.81
C PHE A 50 -22.58 -24.77 -10.14
N ASP A 51 -22.49 -25.11 -11.42
CA ASP A 51 -21.62 -26.21 -11.87
C ASP A 51 -20.15 -25.75 -11.94
N THR A 52 -19.93 -24.48 -12.31
CA THR A 52 -18.61 -23.86 -12.36
C THR A 52 -18.73 -22.36 -12.09
N ILE A 53 -17.78 -21.80 -11.35
CA ILE A 53 -17.66 -20.36 -11.12
C ILE A 53 -16.30 -19.90 -11.65
N HIS A 54 -16.34 -18.84 -12.45
CA HIS A 54 -15.17 -18.14 -12.96
C HIS A 54 -15.13 -16.75 -12.37
N PHE A 55 -14.06 -16.42 -11.68
CA PHE A 55 -13.79 -15.07 -11.21
C PHE A 55 -12.56 -14.54 -11.93
N LEU A 56 -12.70 -13.35 -12.52
CA LEU A 56 -11.68 -12.71 -13.34
C LEU A 56 -11.41 -11.31 -12.79
N ALA A 57 -10.17 -11.02 -12.44
CA ALA A 57 -9.72 -9.70 -12.03
C ALA A 57 -8.67 -9.20 -13.03
N MET A 58 -8.93 -8.05 -13.65
CA MET A 58 -7.99 -7.39 -14.55
C MET A 58 -7.41 -6.16 -13.88
N MET A 59 -6.09 -6.03 -13.88
CA MET A 59 -5.41 -4.87 -13.30
C MET A 59 -4.07 -4.59 -13.96
N PRO A 60 -3.56 -3.35 -13.85
CA PRO A 60 -2.23 -3.01 -14.36
C PRO A 60 -1.16 -3.93 -13.76
N SER A 61 -0.18 -4.34 -14.57
CA SER A 61 0.95 -5.18 -14.14
C SER A 61 1.81 -4.55 -13.05
N SER A 62 1.70 -3.23 -12.87
CA SER A 62 2.35 -2.50 -11.78
C SER A 62 1.74 -2.77 -10.39
N TYR A 63 0.61 -3.45 -10.31
CA TYR A 63 -0.06 -3.78 -9.05
C TYR A 63 0.32 -5.19 -8.61
N ASN A 64 0.50 -5.37 -7.31
CA ASN A 64 0.81 -6.67 -6.74
C ASN A 64 -0.47 -7.28 -6.17
N LEU A 65 -0.89 -8.40 -6.75
CA LEU A 65 -2.06 -9.14 -6.30
C LEU A 65 -1.65 -10.34 -5.46
N THR A 66 -2.26 -10.48 -4.28
CA THR A 66 -2.11 -11.64 -3.41
C THR A 66 -3.47 -12.28 -3.18
N PRO A 67 -3.70 -13.51 -3.66
CA PRO A 67 -4.92 -14.25 -3.35
C PRO A 67 -4.90 -14.66 -1.88
N LEU A 68 -6.03 -14.44 -1.19
CA LEU A 68 -6.29 -14.90 0.17
C LEU A 68 -7.38 -15.99 0.18
N CYS A 69 -7.50 -16.73 -0.92
CA CYS A 69 -8.42 -17.83 -1.12
C CYS A 69 -7.65 -19.09 -1.52
N GLU A 70 -8.20 -20.26 -1.21
CA GLU A 70 -7.56 -21.56 -1.47
C GLU A 70 -7.61 -21.97 -2.95
N GLU A 71 -8.41 -21.30 -3.77
CA GLU A 71 -8.64 -21.73 -5.15
C GLU A 71 -7.46 -21.42 -6.07
N ASN A 72 -7.14 -22.37 -6.96
CA ASN A 72 -6.04 -22.22 -7.91
C ASN A 72 -6.27 -21.00 -8.83
N MET A 73 -5.30 -20.10 -8.78
CA MET A 73 -5.25 -18.89 -9.59
C MET A 73 -4.31 -19.10 -10.78
N THR A 74 -4.74 -18.70 -11.97
CA THR A 74 -3.86 -18.52 -13.12
C THR A 74 -3.70 -17.03 -13.42
N CYS A 75 -2.55 -16.65 -13.97
CA CYS A 75 -2.24 -15.27 -14.33
C CYS A 75 -1.75 -15.25 -15.78
N ARG A 76 -2.26 -14.30 -16.57
CA ARG A 76 -1.78 -14.05 -17.93
C ARG A 76 -1.81 -12.56 -18.26
N GLU A 77 -0.94 -12.13 -19.17
CA GLU A 77 -1.05 -10.82 -19.77
C GLU A 77 -2.26 -10.77 -20.71
N LEU A 78 -2.98 -9.65 -20.70
CA LEU A 78 -4.16 -9.45 -21.52
C LEU A 78 -3.77 -9.21 -23.00
N GLU A 79 -4.43 -9.89 -23.92
CA GLU A 79 -4.21 -9.71 -25.36
C GLU A 79 -4.77 -8.35 -25.83
N ARG A 80 -4.02 -7.65 -26.70
CA ARG A 80 -4.48 -6.34 -27.22
C ARG A 80 -5.72 -6.51 -28.10
N LYS A 81 -6.65 -5.54 -28.01
CA LYS A 81 -7.87 -5.41 -28.82
C LYS A 81 -8.93 -6.51 -28.64
N LEU A 82 -8.57 -7.72 -28.22
CA LEU A 82 -9.51 -8.83 -28.03
C LEU A 82 -10.61 -8.52 -26.98
N TRP A 83 -10.29 -7.65 -26.03
CA TRP A 83 -11.15 -7.34 -24.89
C TRP A 83 -11.92 -6.02 -25.04
N ASP A 84 -11.62 -5.23 -26.07
CA ASP A 84 -12.24 -3.91 -26.29
C ASP A 84 -13.76 -4.05 -26.53
N ASP A 85 -14.15 -5.07 -27.31
CA ASP A 85 -15.56 -5.39 -27.59
C ASP A 85 -16.32 -5.84 -26.34
N TYR A 86 -15.66 -6.60 -25.45
CA TYR A 86 -16.27 -7.09 -24.20
C TYR A 86 -16.52 -5.96 -23.20
N LEU A 87 -15.62 -4.98 -23.14
CA LEU A 87 -15.72 -3.85 -22.21
C LEU A 87 -16.49 -2.67 -22.81
N GLY A 88 -16.77 -2.68 -24.11
CA GLY A 88 -17.42 -1.59 -24.83
C GLY A 88 -16.55 -0.33 -24.96
N THR A 89 -15.28 -0.41 -24.57
CA THR A 89 -14.32 0.70 -24.62
C THR A 89 -12.92 0.15 -24.85
N PRO A 90 -12.09 0.81 -25.70
CA PRO A 90 -10.73 0.37 -25.94
C PRO A 90 -9.90 0.52 -24.67
N ILE A 91 -9.16 -0.54 -24.33
CA ILE A 91 -8.28 -0.52 -23.16
C ILE A 91 -6.99 0.21 -23.53
N ASP A 92 -6.59 1.21 -22.74
CA ASP A 92 -5.33 1.93 -22.95
C ASP A 92 -4.11 1.10 -22.50
N PHE A 93 -3.58 0.30 -23.41
CA PHE A 93 -2.33 -0.44 -23.22
C PHE A 93 -1.07 0.43 -23.38
N SER A 94 -1.18 1.71 -23.77
CA SER A 94 -0.02 2.55 -24.10
C SER A 94 0.84 2.91 -22.89
N LYS A 95 0.26 2.86 -21.69
CA LYS A 95 0.93 3.28 -20.45
C LYS A 95 1.35 2.13 -19.55
N ARG A 96 0.63 1.00 -19.56
CA ARG A 96 0.88 -0.17 -18.70
C ARG A 96 0.32 -1.45 -19.31
N HIS A 97 1.04 -2.54 -19.16
CA HIS A 97 0.52 -3.88 -19.43
C HIS A 97 -0.57 -4.22 -18.41
N ILE A 98 -1.51 -5.09 -18.78
CA ILE A 98 -2.62 -5.50 -17.92
C ILE A 98 -2.50 -7.01 -17.70
N LEU A 99 -2.60 -7.41 -16.44
CA LEU A 99 -2.65 -8.81 -16.04
C LEU A 99 -4.09 -9.19 -15.72
N ALA A 100 -4.48 -10.36 -16.23
CA ALA A 100 -5.74 -11.01 -15.94
C ALA A 100 -5.49 -12.19 -15.01
N TYR A 101 -6.04 -12.10 -13.80
CA TYR A 101 -6.02 -13.14 -12.79
C TYR A 101 -7.34 -13.90 -12.82
N HIS A 102 -7.25 -15.20 -12.97
CA HIS A 102 -8.40 -16.07 -13.16
C HIS A 102 -8.46 -17.16 -12.10
N TRP A 103 -9.56 -17.18 -11.37
CA TRP A 103 -9.92 -18.27 -10.46
C TRP A 103 -11.04 -19.08 -11.09
N LYS A 104 -10.86 -20.40 -11.08
CA LYS A 104 -11.85 -21.34 -11.58
C LYS A 104 -12.16 -22.36 -10.49
N LYS A 105 -13.38 -22.33 -9.99
CA LYS A 105 -13.91 -23.40 -9.14
C LYS A 105 -14.82 -24.28 -9.97
N LYS A 106 -14.46 -25.56 -10.12
CA LYS A 106 -15.28 -26.57 -10.77
C LYS A 106 -15.73 -27.60 -9.74
N CYS A 107 -17.01 -27.91 -9.74
CA CYS A 107 -17.55 -29.00 -8.92
C CYS A 107 -16.91 -30.34 -9.33
N LYS A 108 -16.41 -31.12 -8.36
CA LYS A 108 -15.97 -32.51 -8.57
C LYS A 108 -17.08 -33.54 -8.32
N GLU A 109 -17.97 -33.28 -7.36
CA GLU A 109 -19.02 -34.24 -6.94
C GLU A 109 -20.38 -33.60 -6.59
N LYS A 110 -20.42 -32.46 -5.88
CA LYS A 110 -21.64 -31.70 -5.54
C LYS A 110 -21.61 -30.28 -6.09
N LYS A 111 -22.73 -29.81 -6.65
CA LYS A 111 -22.87 -28.44 -7.15
C LYS A 111 -22.39 -27.41 -6.12
N ILE A 112 -21.80 -26.33 -6.61
CA ILE A 112 -21.24 -25.27 -5.77
C ILE A 112 -22.42 -24.48 -5.18
N ASP A 113 -22.56 -24.56 -3.87
CA ASP A 113 -23.58 -23.86 -3.10
C ASP A 113 -23.14 -22.45 -2.69
N ALA A 114 -21.84 -22.26 -2.43
CA ALA A 114 -21.24 -20.97 -2.11
C ALA A 114 -19.81 -20.83 -2.67
N PHE A 115 -19.41 -19.58 -2.90
CA PHE A 115 -18.06 -19.22 -3.33
C PHE A 115 -17.60 -17.94 -2.66
N SER A 116 -16.36 -17.93 -2.18
CA SER A 116 -15.72 -16.76 -1.60
C SER A 116 -14.29 -16.67 -2.12
N CYS A 117 -13.92 -15.50 -2.63
CA CYS A 117 -12.59 -15.17 -3.09
C CYS A 117 -12.21 -13.80 -2.55
N LEU A 118 -11.30 -13.80 -1.57
CA LEU A 118 -10.71 -12.58 -1.03
C LEU A 118 -9.37 -12.35 -1.71
N VAL A 119 -9.14 -11.13 -2.15
CA VAL A 119 -7.92 -10.74 -2.85
C VAL A 119 -7.41 -9.43 -2.28
N LYS A 120 -6.11 -9.39 -1.98
CA LYS A 120 -5.41 -8.16 -1.59
C LYS A 120 -4.63 -7.64 -2.80
N VAL A 121 -4.71 -6.34 -3.06
CA VAL A 121 -4.06 -5.66 -4.17
C VAL A 121 -3.26 -4.48 -3.63
N ASP A 122 -1.95 -4.53 -3.76
CA ASP A 122 -1.05 -3.44 -3.39
C ASP A 122 -0.68 -2.62 -4.64
N TYR A 123 -0.80 -1.29 -4.54
CA TYR A 123 -0.56 -0.38 -5.66
C TYR A 123 0.24 0.85 -5.23
N SER A 124 1.01 1.44 -6.17
CA SER A 124 1.74 2.68 -5.91
C SER A 124 0.86 3.92 -6.18
N LYS A 125 0.82 4.82 -5.21
CA LYS A 125 0.20 6.15 -5.28
C LYS A 125 1.26 7.23 -5.46
N THR A 126 2.07 7.18 -6.51
CA THR A 126 3.11 8.19 -6.68
C THR A 126 2.54 9.50 -7.25
N LYS A 127 2.40 10.53 -6.41
CA LYS A 127 2.11 11.91 -6.84
C LYS A 127 3.41 12.71 -6.90
N ARG A 128 3.66 13.41 -8.02
CA ARG A 128 4.87 14.25 -8.20
C ARG A 128 5.03 15.28 -7.07
N LEU A 129 3.93 15.85 -6.60
CA LEU A 129 3.93 16.81 -5.50
C LEU A 129 4.43 16.19 -4.18
N THR A 130 4.08 14.93 -3.91
CA THR A 130 4.59 14.19 -2.75
C THR A 130 6.11 14.02 -2.86
N ILE A 131 6.63 13.62 -4.02
CA ILE A 131 8.09 13.49 -4.21
C ILE A 131 8.80 14.82 -3.94
N ILE A 132 8.30 15.92 -4.51
CA ILE A 132 8.88 17.25 -4.33
C ILE A 132 8.85 17.67 -2.85
N ALA A 133 7.73 17.48 -2.16
CA ALA A 133 7.61 17.83 -0.75
C ALA A 133 8.65 17.08 0.12
N TYR A 134 8.86 15.79 -0.13
CA TYR A 134 9.85 15.00 0.62
C TYR A 134 11.27 15.41 0.28
N ALA A 135 11.56 15.71 -0.99
CA ALA A 135 12.87 16.22 -1.40
C ALA A 135 13.18 17.56 -0.69
N LEU A 136 12.21 18.47 -0.61
CA LEU A 136 12.35 19.74 0.12
C LEU A 136 12.57 19.53 1.62
N SER A 137 11.89 18.56 2.23
CA SER A 137 12.11 18.21 3.65
C SER A 137 13.55 17.75 3.92
N VAL A 138 14.14 16.96 3.02
CA VAL A 138 15.55 16.53 3.14
C VAL A 138 16.50 17.72 3.02
N VAL A 139 16.26 18.63 2.07
CA VAL A 139 17.07 19.86 1.93
C VAL A 139 16.97 20.72 3.19
N ALA A 140 15.77 20.91 3.73
CA ALA A 140 15.56 21.67 4.96
C ALA A 140 16.32 21.05 6.14
N LEU A 141 16.24 19.72 6.32
CA LEU A 141 17.00 19.01 7.35
C LEU A 141 18.52 19.19 7.17
N GLY A 142 19.01 19.22 5.93
CA GLY A 142 20.40 19.52 5.61
C GLY A 142 20.82 20.93 6.06
N ILE A 143 19.99 21.94 5.79
CA ILE A 143 20.22 23.32 6.25
C ILE A 143 20.24 23.39 7.78
N PHE A 144 19.26 22.80 8.46
CA PHE A 144 19.23 22.76 9.92
C PHE A 144 20.46 22.07 10.51
N SER A 145 20.87 20.94 9.92
CA SER A 145 22.06 20.19 10.35
C SER A 145 23.33 21.04 10.22
N SER A 146 23.45 21.80 9.14
CA SER A 146 24.58 22.71 8.91
C SER A 146 24.62 23.86 9.92
N LEU A 147 23.48 24.47 10.24
CA LEU A 147 23.40 25.54 11.25
C LEU A 147 23.85 25.04 12.64
N ILE A 148 23.40 23.85 13.03
CA ILE A 148 23.78 23.22 14.29
C ILE A 148 25.29 22.92 14.31
N ALA A 149 25.83 22.35 13.23
CA ALA A 149 27.26 22.06 13.12
C ALA A 149 28.12 23.33 13.24
N ASN A 150 27.70 24.42 12.59
CA ASN A 150 28.39 25.70 12.69
C ASN A 150 28.38 26.24 14.12
N GLN A 151 27.25 26.15 14.83
CA GLN A 151 27.16 26.58 16.23
C GLN A 151 28.08 25.78 17.14
N ILE A 152 28.16 24.46 16.95
CA ILE A 152 29.08 23.59 17.69
C ILE A 152 30.54 23.99 17.42
N GLN A 153 30.88 24.29 16.16
CA GLN A 153 32.23 24.71 15.78
C GLN A 153 32.62 26.03 16.44
N VAL A 154 31.73 27.03 16.45
CA VAL A 154 31.97 28.32 17.12
C VAL A 154 32.21 28.13 18.61
N MET A 155 31.37 27.32 19.28
CA MET A 155 31.55 27.01 20.70
C MET A 155 32.90 26.35 21.00
N ASN A 156 33.35 25.45 20.11
CA ASN A 156 34.66 24.79 20.25
C ASN A 156 35.82 25.80 20.10
N ILE A 157 35.75 26.72 19.14
CA ILE A 157 36.76 27.78 18.96
C ILE A 157 36.85 28.66 20.21
N ILE A 158 35.70 29.08 20.77
CA ILE A 158 35.66 29.88 22.00
C ILE A 158 36.29 29.12 23.16
N TYR A 159 35.98 27.83 23.31
CA TYR A 159 36.57 26.98 24.34
C TYR A 159 38.09 26.87 24.20
N GLN A 160 38.58 26.62 22.98
CA GLN A 160 40.02 26.56 22.69
C GLN A 160 40.76 27.89 22.90
N ALA A 161 40.09 29.04 22.79
CA ALA A 161 40.67 30.34 23.08
C ALA A 161 40.69 30.67 24.60
N LEU A 162 39.62 30.35 25.33
CA LEU A 162 39.48 30.68 26.75
C LEU A 162 40.43 29.88 27.65
N VAL A 163 40.59 28.57 27.41
CA VAL A 163 41.45 27.69 28.22
C VAL A 163 42.91 28.19 28.31
N PRO A 164 43.63 28.47 27.20
CA PRO A 164 45.01 28.94 27.27
C PRO A 164 45.12 30.36 27.86
N THR A 165 44.17 31.25 27.58
CA THR A 165 44.19 32.60 28.19
C THR A 165 44.05 32.54 29.71
N LEU A 166 43.17 31.68 30.23
CA LEU A 166 43.04 31.45 31.68
C LEU A 166 44.33 30.88 32.28
N MET A 167 44.97 29.92 31.60
CA MET A 167 46.24 29.34 32.03
C MET A 167 47.36 30.40 32.10
N ILE A 168 47.43 31.30 31.11
CA ILE A 168 48.39 32.41 31.09
C ILE A 168 48.12 33.37 32.25
N ILE A 169 46.87 33.75 32.50
CA ILE A 169 46.50 34.64 33.62
C ILE A 169 46.88 34.01 34.96
N VAL A 170 46.59 32.72 35.16
CA VAL A 170 46.98 31.98 36.37
C VAL A 170 48.49 31.94 36.53
N ALA A 171 49.24 31.70 35.46
CA ALA A 171 50.71 31.69 35.50
C ALA A 171 51.29 33.06 35.89
N ILE A 172 50.74 34.16 35.35
CA ILE A 172 51.14 35.52 35.70
C ILE A 172 50.83 35.82 37.18
N LEU A 173 49.62 35.49 37.66
CA LEU A 173 49.21 35.70 39.04
C LEU A 173 50.05 34.91 40.06
N LEU A 174 50.47 33.69 39.71
CA LEU A 174 51.38 32.89 40.53
C LEU A 174 52.82 33.41 40.51
N GLY A 175 53.27 33.93 39.35
CA GLY A 175 54.60 34.54 39.21
C GLY A 175 54.74 35.86 39.96
N LEU A 176 53.68 36.68 40.04
CA LEU A 176 53.65 37.94 40.79
C LEU A 176 53.59 37.76 42.32
N LYS A 177 53.33 36.55 42.82
CA LYS A 177 53.29 36.23 44.26
C LYS A 177 54.63 35.73 44.83
N LYS A 178 55.68 35.66 44.01
CA LYS A 178 57.06 35.37 44.42
C LYS A 178 57.88 36.66 44.46
#